data_AF-A0A976RSH3-F1
#
_entry.id   AF-A0A976RSH3-F1
#
_cell.length_a   1.000
_cell.length_b   1.000
_cell.length_c   1.000
_cell.angle_alpha   90.00
_cell.angle_beta   90.00
_cell.angle_gamma   90.00
#
_symmetry.space_group_name_H-M   'P 1'
#
loop_
_entity.id
_entity.type
_entity.pdbx_description
1 polymer ?
#
loop_
_entity_poly.entity_id
_entity_poly.type
_entity_poly.pdbx_seq_one_letter_code
_entity_poly.pdbx_strand_id
1 'polypeptide(L)'
;MDIKLIAIDIDGTLVDDDKVLREPTKQAIAAARQRGVKIVLCTGRPISGVEKYLEELSISGADEYAISFNGSSIQDANGKLISNHTITYDDYVDTEALGRKLDVNFQIENTEAIFTFNRDLSPYSVYESSIIRLPIKFRNPEDIKPDLTITKSMFVSTPEKITHAKNNIPKEISDRLYVVQTEPFFLEFLNKNISKGNALRELAAKLDLKPENIMAIGDQGNDLSMIKFAGLGVAMGNAIDENKAAAQFVTKRNVDDGVAYAINKFVNQPE
;
A
#
# COMPACT_ATOMS: atom_id res chain seq x y z
N MET A 1 10.60 -10.60 -23.55
CA MET A 1 10.32 -9.29 -22.94
C MET A 1 11.49 -8.94 -22.05
N ASP A 2 11.96 -7.70 -22.08
CA ASP A 2 13.10 -7.25 -21.25
C ASP A 2 12.58 -6.65 -19.93
N ILE A 3 12.11 -7.53 -19.04
CA ILE A 3 11.59 -7.15 -17.72
C ILE A 3 12.76 -6.85 -16.78
N LYS A 4 12.79 -5.63 -16.22
CA LYS A 4 13.81 -5.15 -15.29
C LYS A 4 13.27 -4.87 -13.89
N LEU A 5 11.95 -4.78 -13.74
CA LEU A 5 11.29 -4.58 -12.46
C LEU A 5 10.01 -5.41 -12.39
N ILE A 6 9.79 -6.05 -11.24
CA ILE A 6 8.55 -6.77 -10.92
C ILE A 6 7.93 -6.14 -9.68
N ALA A 7 6.77 -5.52 -9.86
CA ALA A 7 5.93 -5.03 -8.78
C ALA A 7 4.96 -6.15 -8.34
N ILE A 8 4.93 -6.48 -7.06
CA ILE A 8 4.14 -7.62 -6.55
C ILE A 8 3.32 -7.14 -5.35
N ASP A 9 1.99 -7.31 -5.42
CA ASP A 9 1.14 -7.18 -4.23
C ASP A 9 1.41 -8.29 -3.20
N ILE A 10 1.12 -8.02 -1.92
CA ILE A 10 1.32 -8.99 -0.84
C ILE A 10 0.10 -9.90 -0.65
N ASP A 11 -1.01 -9.35 -0.19
CA ASP A 11 -2.13 -10.10 0.40
C ASP A 11 -3.07 -10.63 -0.68
N GLY A 12 -3.10 -11.95 -0.88
CA GLY A 12 -3.85 -12.55 -1.99
C GLY A 12 -3.03 -12.67 -3.27
N THR A 13 -1.75 -12.25 -3.24
CA THR A 13 -0.83 -12.30 -4.36
C THR A 13 0.49 -13.02 -4.01
N LEU A 14 1.40 -12.36 -3.27
CA LEU A 14 2.72 -12.92 -2.88
C LEU A 14 2.60 -14.06 -1.88
N VAL A 15 1.71 -13.92 -0.90
CA VAL A 15 1.51 -14.87 0.20
C VAL A 15 0.21 -15.65 0.05
N ASP A 16 0.17 -16.84 0.63
CA ASP A 16 -1.05 -17.63 0.74
C ASP A 16 -2.00 -17.08 1.82
N ASP A 17 -3.11 -17.78 2.03
CA ASP A 17 -4.17 -17.36 2.95
C ASP A 17 -3.70 -17.37 4.42
N ASP A 18 -2.68 -18.20 4.74
CA ASP A 18 -2.01 -18.27 6.05
C ASP A 18 -0.89 -17.21 6.19
N LYS A 19 -0.77 -16.30 5.22
CA LYS A 19 0.26 -15.24 5.15
C LYS A 19 1.68 -15.77 5.08
N VAL A 20 1.83 -17.01 4.59
CA VAL A 20 3.10 -17.69 4.40
C VAL A 20 3.63 -17.41 2.99
N LEU A 21 4.91 -17.04 2.94
CA LEU A 21 5.64 -16.92 1.69
C LEU A 21 6.18 -18.30 1.29
N ARG A 22 5.56 -18.91 0.27
CA ARG A 22 5.88 -20.28 -0.14
C ARG A 22 7.21 -20.37 -0.89
N GLU A 23 7.89 -21.51 -0.72
CA GLU A 23 9.22 -21.76 -1.26
C GLU A 23 9.33 -21.61 -2.79
N PRO A 24 8.36 -22.06 -3.63
CA PRO A 24 8.43 -21.85 -5.07
C PRO A 24 8.48 -20.37 -5.47
N THR A 25 7.76 -19.51 -4.74
CA THR A 25 7.75 -18.06 -4.96
C THR A 25 9.09 -17.45 -4.57
N LYS A 26 9.69 -17.86 -3.44
CA LYS A 26 11.04 -17.43 -3.03
C LYS A 26 12.08 -17.77 -4.09
N GLN A 27 12.06 -18.99 -4.60
CA GLN A 27 12.99 -19.47 -5.62
C GLN A 27 12.84 -18.72 -6.94
N ALA A 28 11.60 -18.49 -7.40
CA ALA A 28 11.35 -17.73 -8.63
C ALA A 28 11.82 -16.29 -8.51
N ILE A 29 11.57 -15.64 -7.38
CA ILE A 29 12.04 -14.28 -7.09
C ILE A 29 13.57 -14.22 -7.03
N ALA A 30 14.22 -15.16 -6.33
CA ALA A 30 15.67 -15.24 -6.26
C ALA A 30 16.31 -15.41 -7.66
N ALA A 31 15.74 -16.27 -8.50
CA ALA A 31 16.22 -16.48 -9.87
C ALA A 31 16.02 -15.24 -10.76
N ALA A 32 14.95 -14.46 -10.56
CA ALA A 32 14.76 -13.19 -11.27
C ALA A 32 15.79 -12.14 -10.81
N ARG A 33 16.05 -12.05 -9.50
CA ARG A 33 17.06 -11.14 -8.94
C ARG A 33 18.47 -11.45 -9.41
N GLN A 34 18.82 -12.74 -9.54
CA GLN A 34 20.11 -13.16 -10.12
C GLN A 34 20.31 -12.68 -11.57
N ARG A 35 19.21 -12.41 -12.29
CA ARG A 35 19.22 -11.81 -13.63
C ARG A 35 19.20 -10.28 -13.62
N GLY A 36 19.34 -9.64 -12.45
CA GLY A 36 19.34 -8.19 -12.30
C GLY A 36 17.95 -7.55 -12.26
N VAL A 37 16.89 -8.34 -12.13
CA VAL A 37 15.51 -7.82 -12.06
C VAL A 37 15.22 -7.32 -10.64
N LYS A 38 14.81 -6.05 -10.51
CA LYS A 38 14.40 -5.45 -9.24
C LYS A 38 13.03 -5.97 -8.82
N ILE A 39 12.86 -6.26 -7.53
CA ILE A 39 11.60 -6.77 -6.98
C ILE A 39 11.06 -5.73 -6.01
N VAL A 40 9.86 -5.23 -6.29
CA VAL A 40 9.23 -4.15 -5.52
C VAL A 40 7.93 -4.64 -4.92
N LEU A 41 7.89 -4.80 -3.60
CA LEU A 41 6.66 -5.14 -2.90
C LEU A 41 5.74 -3.91 -2.84
N CYS A 42 4.48 -4.07 -3.23
CA CYS A 42 3.50 -2.99 -3.34
C CYS A 42 2.26 -3.28 -2.50
N THR A 43 2.07 -2.61 -1.37
CA THR A 43 1.02 -3.00 -0.40
C THR A 43 0.31 -1.81 0.23
N GLY A 44 -0.88 -2.07 0.79
CA GLY A 44 -1.56 -1.15 1.69
C GLY A 44 -0.90 -1.05 3.08
N ARG A 45 -0.08 -2.04 3.44
CA ARG A 45 0.60 -2.09 4.75
C ARG A 45 1.64 -0.96 4.89
N PRO A 46 1.98 -0.57 6.13
CA PRO A 46 3.20 0.20 6.41
C PRO A 46 4.45 -0.64 6.15
N ILE A 47 5.62 0.00 6.15
CA ILE A 47 6.92 -0.67 5.96
C ILE A 47 7.16 -1.78 6.98
N SER A 48 6.74 -1.58 8.24
CA SER A 48 6.81 -2.59 9.31
C SER A 48 6.06 -3.89 8.97
N GLY A 49 5.02 -3.82 8.14
CA GLY A 49 4.26 -4.97 7.64
C GLY A 49 4.89 -5.65 6.42
N VAL A 50 5.97 -5.07 5.88
CA VAL A 50 6.70 -5.52 4.68
C VAL A 50 8.08 -6.08 5.03
N GLU A 51 8.73 -5.57 6.08
CA GLU A 51 10.08 -5.94 6.54
C GLU A 51 10.32 -7.45 6.58
N LYS A 52 9.42 -8.21 7.20
CA LYS A 52 9.52 -9.68 7.29
C LYS A 52 9.67 -10.32 5.91
N TYR A 53 8.89 -9.87 4.93
CA TYR A 53 8.91 -10.44 3.58
C TYR A 53 10.14 -10.01 2.78
N LEU A 54 10.65 -8.79 3.00
CA LEU A 54 11.92 -8.36 2.43
C LEU A 54 13.08 -9.22 2.95
N GLU A 55 13.09 -9.49 4.26
CA GLU A 55 14.08 -10.37 4.90
C GLU A 55 13.99 -11.79 4.33
N GLU A 56 12.80 -12.38 4.28
CA GLU A 56 12.59 -13.74 3.72
C GLU A 56 12.99 -13.86 2.24
N LEU A 57 12.96 -12.75 1.48
CA LEU A 57 13.39 -12.67 0.08
C LEU A 57 14.85 -12.22 -0.08
N SER A 58 15.55 -11.96 1.02
CA SER A 58 16.91 -11.41 1.06
C SER A 58 17.04 -10.09 0.28
N ILE A 59 16.01 -9.25 0.32
CA ILE A 59 15.95 -7.92 -0.31
C ILE A 59 16.33 -6.88 0.75
N SER A 60 17.46 -6.21 0.55
CA SER A 60 17.97 -5.21 1.49
C SER A 60 18.89 -4.20 0.77
N GLY A 61 19.11 -3.04 1.39
CA GLY A 61 19.98 -2.01 0.86
C GLY A 61 19.25 -0.84 0.21
N ALA A 62 20.02 0.21 -0.11
CA ALA A 62 19.50 1.49 -0.60
C ALA A 62 19.12 1.50 -2.09
N ASP A 63 19.39 0.41 -2.81
CA ASP A 63 19.05 0.21 -4.22
C ASP A 63 17.90 -0.80 -4.42
N GLU A 64 17.27 -1.23 -3.33
CA GLU A 64 16.07 -2.04 -3.32
C GLU A 64 14.92 -1.21 -2.76
N TYR A 65 13.68 -1.47 -3.18
CA TYR A 65 12.56 -0.56 -2.93
C TYR A 65 11.27 -1.27 -2.51
N ALA A 66 10.45 -0.56 -1.75
CA ALA A 66 9.09 -0.96 -1.41
C ALA A 66 8.12 0.21 -1.58
N ILE A 67 6.90 -0.11 -2.00
CA ILE A 67 5.76 0.80 -2.08
C ILE A 67 4.77 0.39 -0.99
N SER A 68 4.52 1.30 -0.06
CA SER A 68 3.67 1.08 1.13
C SER A 68 2.49 2.06 1.15
N PHE A 69 1.53 1.84 2.04
CA PHE A 69 0.33 2.67 2.17
C PHE A 69 -0.41 2.89 0.83
N ASN A 70 -0.55 1.83 0.03
CA ASN A 70 -1.20 1.85 -1.29
C ASN A 70 -0.59 2.85 -2.28
N GLY A 71 0.69 3.21 -2.10
CA GLY A 71 1.38 4.18 -2.95
C GLY A 71 1.57 5.55 -2.33
N SER A 72 1.16 5.79 -1.08
CA SER A 72 1.54 7.03 -0.42
C SER A 72 3.04 7.12 -0.20
N SER A 73 3.71 6.02 0.14
CA SER A 73 5.14 6.05 0.49
C SER A 73 5.97 5.12 -0.38
N ILE A 74 7.03 5.67 -0.97
CA ILE A 74 8.11 4.93 -1.64
C ILE A 74 9.32 4.99 -0.71
N GLN A 75 9.87 3.83 -0.37
CA GLN A 75 11.01 3.70 0.54
C GLN A 75 12.06 2.78 -0.08
N ASP A 76 13.32 2.94 0.32
CA ASP A 76 14.30 1.88 0.09
C ASP A 76 14.08 0.71 1.07
N ALA A 77 14.73 -0.43 0.84
CA ALA A 77 14.59 -1.61 1.69
C ALA A 77 15.22 -1.45 3.09
N ASN A 78 15.93 -0.33 3.34
CA ASN A 78 16.41 0.05 4.68
C ASN A 78 15.40 0.96 5.42
N GLY A 79 14.25 1.27 4.80
CA GLY A 79 13.21 2.14 5.37
C GLY A 79 13.47 3.63 5.17
N LYS A 80 14.44 4.03 4.35
CA LYS A 80 14.63 5.45 4.01
C LYS A 80 13.54 5.90 3.06
N LEU A 81 12.83 6.96 3.45
CA LEU A 81 11.80 7.58 2.62
C LEU A 81 12.40 8.23 1.36
N ILE A 82 11.88 7.83 0.20
CA ILE A 82 12.25 8.36 -1.12
C ILE A 82 11.22 9.36 -1.60
N SER A 83 9.94 9.04 -1.38
CA SER A 83 8.81 9.90 -1.72
C SER A 83 7.64 9.60 -0.77
N ASN A 84 6.87 10.63 -0.45
CA ASN A 84 5.68 10.52 0.40
C ASN A 84 4.60 11.49 -0.10
N HIS A 85 3.46 10.94 -0.49
CA HIS A 85 2.27 11.67 -0.91
C HIS A 85 1.36 11.85 0.29
N THR A 86 1.47 13.02 0.90
CA THR A 86 0.79 13.37 2.14
C THR A 86 -0.49 14.16 1.87
N ILE A 87 -1.39 14.15 2.84
CA ILE A 87 -2.42 15.19 2.90
C ILE A 87 -1.79 16.50 3.41
N THR A 88 -2.42 17.63 3.11
CA THR A 88 -1.93 18.92 3.59
C THR A 88 -2.31 19.14 5.06
N TYR A 89 -1.70 20.14 5.71
CA TYR A 89 -2.13 20.54 7.04
C TYR A 89 -3.59 21.01 7.05
N ASP A 90 -4.03 21.72 6.01
CA ASP A 90 -5.42 22.18 5.88
C ASP A 90 -6.39 20.99 5.75
N ASP A 91 -5.99 19.92 5.05
CA ASP A 91 -6.77 18.67 5.01
C ASP A 91 -6.90 18.02 6.40
N TYR A 92 -5.84 18.05 7.19
CA TYR A 92 -5.89 17.61 8.59
C TYR A 92 -6.87 18.47 9.39
N VAL A 93 -6.78 19.80 9.31
CA VAL A 93 -7.67 20.72 10.04
C VAL A 93 -9.13 20.47 9.68
N ASP A 94 -9.43 20.33 8.39
CA ASP A 94 -10.78 20.08 7.89
C ASP A 94 -11.31 18.70 8.34
N THR A 95 -10.50 17.65 8.25
CA THR A 95 -10.91 16.29 8.62
C THR A 95 -11.03 16.12 10.14
N GLU A 96 -10.18 16.76 10.94
CA GLU A 96 -10.28 16.79 12.40
C GLU A 96 -11.58 17.47 12.85
N ALA A 97 -11.86 18.65 12.28
CA ALA A 97 -13.07 19.40 12.61
C ALA A 97 -14.33 18.64 12.23
N LEU A 98 -14.30 17.94 11.09
CA LEU A 98 -15.37 17.04 10.67
C LEU A 98 -15.55 15.87 11.65
N GLY A 99 -14.45 15.25 12.09
CA GLY A 99 -14.48 14.16 13.07
C GLY A 99 -15.16 14.55 14.38
N ARG A 100 -14.81 15.73 14.91
CA ARG A 100 -15.49 16.29 16.09
C ARG A 100 -16.97 16.54 15.87
N LYS A 101 -17.34 17.12 14.71
CA LYS A 101 -18.74 17.42 14.37
C LYS A 101 -19.59 16.14 14.28
N LEU A 102 -19.00 15.04 13.80
CA LEU A 102 -19.68 13.76 13.61
C LEU A 102 -19.56 12.83 14.83
N ASP A 103 -18.96 13.30 15.94
CA ASP A 103 -18.72 12.52 17.16
C ASP A 103 -17.98 11.18 16.87
N VAL A 104 -16.91 11.25 16.07
CA VAL A 104 -16.02 10.12 15.78
C VAL A 104 -14.61 10.36 16.28
N ASN A 105 -13.99 9.31 16.82
CA ASN A 105 -12.57 9.35 17.14
C ASN A 105 -11.75 9.58 15.87
N PHE A 106 -10.67 10.31 16.02
CA PHE A 106 -9.83 10.76 14.92
C PHE A 106 -8.36 10.55 15.26
N GLN A 107 -7.60 10.11 14.27
CA GLN A 107 -6.15 10.03 14.35
C GLN A 107 -5.53 10.43 13.01
N ILE A 108 -4.28 10.86 13.07
CA ILE A 108 -3.43 11.04 11.90
C ILE A 108 -2.22 10.12 12.02
N GLU A 109 -1.66 9.73 10.88
CA GLU A 109 -0.53 8.81 10.84
C GLU A 109 0.56 9.33 9.92
N ASN A 110 1.78 9.06 10.34
CA ASN A 110 2.96 9.15 9.48
C ASN A 110 3.79 7.87 9.62
N THR A 111 4.96 7.85 9.00
CA THR A 111 5.83 6.66 9.00
C THR A 111 6.39 6.29 10.39
N GLU A 112 6.25 7.15 11.39
CA GLU A 112 6.86 6.99 12.72
C GLU A 112 5.85 6.76 13.85
N ALA A 113 4.61 7.26 13.73
CA ALA A 113 3.64 7.21 14.81
C ALA A 113 2.20 7.41 14.33
N ILE A 114 1.28 6.93 15.16
CA ILE A 114 -0.13 7.34 15.17
C ILE A 114 -0.25 8.51 16.14
N PHE A 115 -0.84 9.64 15.72
CA PHE A 115 -1.17 10.76 16.59
C PHE A 115 -2.67 10.85 16.79
N THR A 116 -3.12 10.92 18.04
CA THR A 116 -4.54 11.07 18.37
C THR A 116 -4.76 12.16 19.40
N PHE A 117 -5.95 12.76 19.34
CA PHE A 117 -6.42 13.83 20.23
C PHE A 117 -7.44 13.33 21.25
N ASN A 118 -7.90 12.08 21.08
CA ASN A 118 -8.93 11.52 21.93
C ASN A 118 -8.31 11.06 23.26
N ARG A 119 -8.81 11.61 24.38
CA ARG A 119 -8.41 11.18 25.73
C ARG A 119 -8.92 9.78 26.04
N ASP A 120 -10.10 9.46 25.56
CA ASP A 120 -10.64 8.10 25.53
C ASP A 120 -10.25 7.47 24.20
N LEU A 121 -9.21 6.63 24.22
CA LEU A 121 -8.71 5.99 23.02
C LEU A 121 -9.75 4.99 22.50
N SER A 122 -10.00 5.05 21.20
CA SER A 122 -10.77 4.01 20.53
C SER A 122 -10.02 2.66 20.66
N PRO A 123 -10.71 1.55 20.99
CA PRO A 123 -10.08 0.22 20.96
C PRO A 123 -9.53 -0.11 19.56
N TYR A 124 -10.11 0.48 18.52
CA TYR A 124 -9.65 0.33 17.15
C TYR A 124 -8.33 1.09 16.86
N SER A 125 -8.03 2.16 17.60
CA SER A 125 -6.71 2.82 17.53
C SER A 125 -5.62 1.95 18.14
N VAL A 126 -5.93 1.26 19.24
CA VAL A 126 -5.02 0.28 19.87
C VAL A 126 -4.81 -0.92 18.95
N TYR A 127 -5.88 -1.39 18.32
CA TYR A 127 -5.83 -2.44 17.30
C TYR A 127 -4.92 -2.05 16.14
N GLU A 128 -5.11 -0.86 15.55
CA GLU A 128 -4.25 -0.35 14.45
C GLU A 128 -2.79 -0.35 14.88
N SER A 129 -2.47 0.27 16.02
CA SER A 129 -1.10 0.31 16.57
C SER A 129 -0.47 -1.07 16.71
N SER A 130 -1.26 -2.08 17.09
CA SER A 130 -0.76 -3.46 17.23
C SER A 130 -0.44 -4.12 15.88
N ILE A 131 -1.21 -3.80 14.83
CA ILE A 131 -1.02 -4.35 13.48
C ILE A 131 0.13 -3.65 12.78
N ILE A 132 0.13 -2.32 12.78
CA ILE A 132 1.13 -1.51 12.07
C ILE A 132 2.42 -1.31 12.87
N ARG A 133 2.42 -1.71 14.16
CA ARG A 133 3.58 -1.62 15.07
C ARG A 133 4.14 -0.21 15.22
N LEU A 134 3.28 0.80 15.13
CA LEU A 134 3.63 2.19 15.37
C LEU A 134 3.16 2.64 16.75
N PRO A 135 3.96 3.43 17.49
CA PRO A 135 3.54 3.97 18.77
C PRO A 135 2.39 4.97 18.61
N ILE A 136 1.48 4.98 19.58
CA ILE A 136 0.46 6.03 19.68
C ILE A 136 1.01 7.21 20.50
N LYS A 137 0.95 8.41 19.93
CA LYS A 137 1.33 9.68 20.56
C LYS A 137 0.07 10.52 20.77
N PHE A 138 -0.38 10.65 22.02
CA PHE A 138 -1.41 11.63 22.36
C PHE A 138 -0.88 13.07 22.17
N ARG A 139 -1.65 13.94 21.53
CA ARG A 139 -1.37 15.37 21.35
C ARG A 139 -2.66 16.16 21.50
N ASN A 140 -2.59 17.43 21.92
CA ASN A 140 -3.74 18.31 21.69
C ASN A 140 -3.72 18.78 20.22
N PRO A 141 -4.86 19.14 19.61
CA PRO A 141 -4.90 19.62 18.23
C PRO A 141 -3.93 20.77 17.95
N GLU A 142 -3.80 21.71 18.88
CA GLU A 142 -2.88 22.86 18.83
C GLU A 142 -1.39 22.48 18.84
N ASP A 143 -1.06 21.26 19.27
CA ASP A 143 0.30 20.73 19.29
C ASP A 143 0.72 20.17 17.92
N ILE A 144 -0.22 19.96 16.99
CA ILE A 144 0.08 19.54 15.62
C ILE A 144 0.49 20.77 14.81
N LYS A 145 1.75 20.74 14.38
CA LYS A 145 2.38 21.83 13.63
C LYS A 145 2.26 21.60 12.12
N PRO A 146 2.22 22.68 11.31
CA PRO A 146 2.12 22.58 9.85
C PRO A 146 3.25 21.83 9.14
N ASP A 147 4.41 21.67 9.80
CA ASP A 147 5.56 20.93 9.31
C ASP A 147 5.49 19.42 9.63
N LEU A 148 4.50 18.97 10.41
CA LEU A 148 4.25 17.55 10.61
C LEU A 148 3.85 16.92 9.27
N THR A 149 4.61 15.92 8.85
CA THR A 149 4.25 15.09 7.69
C THR A 149 3.05 14.21 8.04
N ILE A 150 1.97 14.26 7.23
CA ILE A 150 0.74 13.50 7.47
C ILE A 150 0.44 12.58 6.28
N THR A 151 0.75 11.30 6.41
CA THR A 151 0.52 10.31 5.35
C THR A 151 -0.97 10.02 5.17
N LYS A 152 -1.72 9.90 6.27
CA LYS A 152 -3.18 9.78 6.24
C LYS A 152 -3.81 10.39 7.49
N SER A 153 -5.07 10.82 7.36
CA SER A 153 -5.96 11.00 8.50
C SER A 153 -7.06 9.94 8.48
N MET A 154 -7.63 9.62 9.64
CA MET A 154 -8.53 8.48 9.77
C MET A 154 -9.57 8.70 10.86
N PHE A 155 -10.83 8.39 10.55
CA PHE A 155 -11.86 8.15 11.56
C PHE A 155 -11.79 6.70 12.04
N VAL A 156 -11.81 6.51 13.35
CA VAL A 156 -11.51 5.23 14.00
C VAL A 156 -12.52 4.92 15.10
N SER A 157 -13.69 4.41 14.74
CA SER A 157 -14.81 4.28 15.67
C SER A 157 -15.65 3.04 15.39
N THR A 158 -16.77 2.86 16.09
CA THR A 158 -17.67 1.72 15.85
C THR A 158 -18.17 1.71 14.40
N PRO A 159 -18.50 0.54 13.83
CA PRO A 159 -18.95 0.46 12.44
C PRO A 159 -20.17 1.33 12.12
N GLU A 160 -21.08 1.48 13.08
CA GLU A 160 -22.26 2.33 12.99
C GLU A 160 -21.86 3.80 12.81
N LYS A 161 -20.93 4.28 13.65
CA LYS A 161 -20.41 5.65 13.60
C LYS A 161 -19.62 5.91 12.32
N ILE A 162 -18.82 4.95 11.86
CA ILE A 162 -18.06 5.06 10.61
C ILE A 162 -18.99 5.09 9.39
N THR A 163 -20.01 4.24 9.38
CA THR A 163 -21.03 4.24 8.31
C THR A 163 -21.79 5.57 8.29
N HIS A 164 -22.17 6.10 9.46
CA HIS A 164 -22.77 7.42 9.56
C HIS A 164 -21.82 8.50 9.03
N ALA A 165 -20.55 8.49 9.45
CA ALA A 165 -19.59 9.49 9.03
C ALA A 165 -19.36 9.48 7.51
N LYS A 166 -19.17 8.29 6.91
CA LYS A 166 -19.02 8.10 5.46
C LYS A 166 -20.17 8.70 4.66
N ASN A 167 -21.39 8.55 5.13
CA ASN A 167 -22.58 9.09 4.47
C ASN A 167 -22.74 10.61 4.64
N ASN A 168 -21.96 11.25 5.52
CA ASN A 168 -22.04 12.67 5.85
C ASN A 168 -20.75 13.43 5.55
N ILE A 169 -19.88 12.88 4.69
CA ILE A 169 -18.67 13.59 4.23
C ILE A 169 -19.07 14.70 3.25
N PRO A 170 -18.65 15.96 3.49
CA PRO A 170 -18.83 17.05 2.54
C PRO A 170 -18.21 16.73 1.17
N LYS A 171 -18.89 17.15 0.10
CA LYS A 171 -18.44 16.88 -1.28
C LYS A 171 -17.05 17.47 -1.54
N GLU A 172 -16.76 18.62 -0.95
CA GLU A 172 -15.50 19.32 -1.08
C GLU A 172 -14.32 18.47 -0.57
N ILE A 173 -14.51 17.76 0.54
CA ILE A 173 -13.51 16.85 1.12
C ILE A 173 -13.34 15.61 0.23
N SER A 174 -14.44 15.01 -0.23
CA SER A 174 -14.37 13.80 -1.07
C SER A 174 -13.86 14.07 -2.50
N ASP A 175 -14.03 15.29 -3.01
CA ASP A 175 -13.43 15.73 -4.27
C ASP A 175 -11.90 15.88 -4.13
N ARG A 176 -11.43 16.49 -3.04
CA ARG A 176 -10.02 16.83 -2.80
C ARG A 176 -9.18 15.69 -2.23
N LEU A 177 -9.78 14.75 -1.51
CA LEU A 177 -9.09 13.62 -0.88
C LEU A 177 -9.52 12.29 -1.48
N TYR A 178 -8.65 11.29 -1.38
CA TYR A 178 -9.04 9.91 -1.58
C TYR A 178 -9.63 9.39 -0.27
N VAL A 179 -10.94 9.20 -0.25
CA VAL A 179 -11.69 8.74 0.92
C VAL A 179 -12.06 7.28 0.72
N VAL A 180 -11.62 6.42 1.63
CA VAL A 180 -11.84 4.98 1.53
C VAL A 180 -12.14 4.37 2.89
N GLN A 181 -13.09 3.43 2.91
CA GLN A 181 -13.36 2.61 4.08
C GLN A 181 -12.62 1.29 3.90
N THR A 182 -11.55 1.09 4.66
CA THR A 182 -10.69 -0.11 4.58
C THR A 182 -11.18 -1.23 5.49
N GLU A 183 -11.77 -0.87 6.62
CA GLU A 183 -12.38 -1.78 7.58
C GLU A 183 -13.77 -1.26 8.00
N PRO A 184 -14.65 -2.11 8.57
CA PRO A 184 -15.93 -1.63 9.11
C PRO A 184 -15.78 -0.46 10.09
N PHE A 185 -14.67 -0.39 10.82
CA PHE A 185 -14.35 0.60 11.85
C PHE A 185 -13.27 1.64 11.45
N PHE A 186 -12.80 1.64 10.19
CA PHE A 186 -11.83 2.64 9.68
C PHE A 186 -12.36 3.37 8.44
N LEU A 187 -12.24 4.70 8.46
CA LEU A 187 -12.47 5.54 7.30
C LEU A 187 -11.27 6.47 7.10
N GLU A 188 -10.54 6.24 6.02
CA GLU A 188 -9.26 6.88 5.73
C GLU A 188 -9.42 8.03 4.75
N PHE A 189 -8.64 9.09 4.98
CA PHE A 189 -8.49 10.24 4.13
C PHE A 189 -7.03 10.35 3.73
N LEU A 190 -6.78 10.16 2.44
CA LEU A 190 -5.46 10.11 1.85
C LEU A 190 -5.34 11.14 0.74
N ASN A 191 -4.11 11.40 0.29
CA ASN A 191 -3.89 12.25 -0.87
C ASN A 191 -4.63 11.69 -2.10
N LYS A 192 -5.32 12.56 -2.85
CA LYS A 192 -6.18 12.14 -3.98
C LYS A 192 -5.48 11.32 -5.05
N ASN A 193 -4.19 11.60 -5.23
CA ASN A 193 -3.41 11.06 -6.33
C ASN A 193 -2.68 9.77 -5.99
N ILE A 194 -2.86 9.22 -4.78
CA ILE A 194 -2.20 7.97 -4.42
C ILE A 194 -2.80 6.80 -5.17
N SER A 195 -1.93 5.93 -5.64
CA SER A 195 -2.25 4.57 -6.06
C SER A 195 -0.95 3.81 -6.22
N LYS A 196 -1.02 2.47 -6.14
CA LYS A 196 0.14 1.62 -6.41
C LYS A 196 0.73 1.91 -7.79
N GLY A 197 -0.11 2.16 -8.80
CA GLY A 197 0.31 2.50 -10.16
C GLY A 197 1.00 3.86 -10.28
N ASN A 198 0.52 4.91 -9.60
CA ASN A 198 1.18 6.22 -9.62
C ASN A 198 2.53 6.17 -8.90
N ALA A 199 2.60 5.50 -7.75
CA ALA A 199 3.87 5.30 -7.04
C ALA A 199 4.86 4.45 -7.86
N LEU A 200 4.38 3.40 -8.52
CA LEU A 200 5.19 2.58 -9.40
C LEU A 200 5.70 3.37 -10.61
N ARG A 201 4.89 4.29 -11.17
CA ARG A 201 5.31 5.20 -12.24
C ARG A 201 6.41 6.16 -11.78
N GLU A 202 6.26 6.73 -10.59
CA GLU A 202 7.28 7.62 -10.01
C GLU A 202 8.60 6.89 -9.76
N LEU A 203 8.52 5.68 -9.18
CA LEU A 203 9.71 4.85 -8.96
C LEU A 203 10.36 4.46 -10.30
N ALA A 204 9.57 4.05 -11.29
CA ALA A 204 10.07 3.72 -12.62
C ALA A 204 10.82 4.90 -13.27
N ALA A 205 10.27 6.12 -13.18
CA ALA A 205 10.93 7.31 -13.69
C ALA A 205 12.26 7.60 -12.97
N LYS A 206 12.32 7.39 -11.65
CA LYS A 206 13.55 7.52 -10.86
C LYS A 206 14.63 6.52 -11.29
N LEU A 207 14.22 5.33 -11.73
CA LEU A 207 15.09 4.24 -12.18
C LEU A 207 15.36 4.26 -13.69
N ASP A 208 14.88 5.28 -14.41
CA ASP A 208 14.94 5.38 -15.87
C ASP A 208 14.36 4.14 -16.59
N LEU A 209 13.27 3.59 -16.04
CA LEU A 209 12.54 2.45 -16.57
C LEU A 209 11.26 2.88 -17.27
N LYS A 210 10.99 2.25 -18.42
CA LYS A 210 9.74 2.41 -19.16
C LYS A 210 8.71 1.36 -18.70
N PRO A 211 7.40 1.61 -18.91
CA PRO A 211 6.35 0.63 -18.63
C PRO A 211 6.62 -0.76 -19.21
N GLU A 212 7.14 -0.84 -20.43
CA GLU A 212 7.50 -2.09 -21.13
C GLU A 212 8.56 -2.95 -20.40
N ASN A 213 9.33 -2.35 -19.49
CA ASN A 213 10.30 -3.06 -18.64
C ASN A 213 9.70 -3.57 -17.32
N ILE A 214 8.40 -3.36 -17.10
CA ILE A 214 7.75 -3.60 -15.81
C ILE A 214 6.72 -4.71 -15.95
N MET A 215 6.80 -5.68 -15.03
CA MET A 215 5.72 -6.61 -14.74
C MET A 215 5.05 -6.21 -13.43
N ALA A 216 3.71 -6.16 -13.38
CA ALA A 216 2.98 -5.93 -12.14
C ALA A 216 2.00 -7.08 -11.88
N ILE A 217 1.99 -7.62 -10.65
CA ILE A 217 1.14 -8.76 -10.26
C ILE A 217 0.25 -8.35 -9.09
N GLY A 218 -1.06 -8.56 -9.20
CA GLY A 218 -2.02 -8.26 -8.13
C GLY A 218 -3.37 -8.99 -8.29
N ASP A 219 -4.24 -8.83 -7.29
CA ASP A 219 -5.52 -9.54 -7.20
C ASP A 219 -6.72 -8.64 -6.87
N GLN A 220 -6.54 -7.54 -6.14
CA GLN A 220 -7.62 -6.66 -5.68
C GLN A 220 -7.70 -5.32 -6.42
N GLY A 221 -8.78 -4.57 -6.19
CA GLY A 221 -9.05 -3.31 -6.90
C GLY A 221 -7.96 -2.23 -6.73
N ASN A 222 -7.23 -2.22 -5.61
CA ASN A 222 -6.08 -1.31 -5.41
C ASN A 222 -4.88 -1.64 -6.32
N ASP A 223 -4.83 -2.83 -6.91
CA ASP A 223 -3.79 -3.27 -7.84
C ASP A 223 -4.06 -2.87 -9.29
N LEU A 224 -5.33 -2.58 -9.63
CA LEU A 224 -5.76 -2.29 -11.00
C LEU A 224 -4.91 -1.19 -11.65
N SER A 225 -4.53 -0.18 -10.87
CA SER A 225 -3.70 0.94 -11.33
C SER A 225 -2.29 0.51 -11.74
N MET A 226 -1.64 -0.39 -11.00
CA MET A 226 -0.30 -0.88 -11.34
C MET A 226 -0.35 -1.95 -12.46
N ILE A 227 -1.40 -2.78 -12.48
CA ILE A 227 -1.65 -3.75 -13.56
C ILE A 227 -1.82 -3.02 -14.90
N LYS A 228 -2.58 -1.93 -14.94
CA LYS A 228 -2.76 -1.10 -16.15
C LYS A 228 -1.52 -0.32 -16.55
N PHE A 229 -0.70 0.08 -15.57
CA PHE A 229 0.50 0.87 -15.83
C PHE A 229 1.65 0.03 -16.39
N ALA A 230 1.86 -1.18 -15.86
CA ALA A 230 2.91 -2.07 -16.32
C ALA A 230 2.70 -2.52 -17.77
N GLY A 231 3.79 -2.66 -18.53
CA GLY A 231 3.74 -3.23 -19.87
C GLY A 231 3.33 -4.70 -19.87
N LEU A 232 3.56 -5.40 -18.76
CA LEU A 232 3.03 -6.72 -18.47
C LEU A 232 2.26 -6.71 -17.15
N GLY A 233 0.98 -6.33 -17.20
CA GLY A 233 0.04 -6.52 -16.11
C GLY A 233 -0.39 -7.98 -15.98
N VAL A 234 -0.30 -8.54 -14.77
CA VAL A 234 -0.66 -9.90 -14.44
C VAL A 234 -1.72 -9.90 -13.33
N ALA A 235 -2.86 -10.53 -13.59
CA ALA A 235 -3.88 -10.77 -12.58
C ALA A 235 -3.72 -12.19 -12.01
N MET A 236 -3.82 -12.32 -10.68
CA MET A 236 -3.88 -13.63 -10.03
C MET A 236 -5.14 -14.41 -10.42
N GLY A 237 -5.12 -15.75 -10.30
CA GLY A 237 -6.29 -16.58 -10.57
C GLY A 237 -7.47 -16.29 -9.64
N ASN A 238 -7.18 -15.87 -8.42
CA ASN A 238 -8.14 -15.42 -7.40
C ASN A 238 -8.48 -13.92 -7.51
N ALA A 239 -7.97 -13.20 -8.51
CA ALA A 239 -8.24 -11.78 -8.70
C ALA A 239 -9.70 -11.49 -9.05
N ILE A 240 -10.14 -10.28 -8.73
CA ILE A 240 -11.43 -9.75 -9.20
C ILE A 240 -11.48 -9.66 -10.73
N ASP A 241 -12.67 -9.69 -11.29
CA ASP A 241 -12.87 -9.70 -12.75
C ASP A 241 -12.30 -8.45 -13.44
N GLU A 242 -12.36 -7.30 -12.78
CA GLU A 242 -11.79 -6.05 -13.30
C GLU A 242 -10.28 -6.14 -13.53
N ASN A 243 -9.54 -6.78 -12.62
CA ASN A 243 -8.10 -7.00 -12.77
C ASN A 243 -7.82 -7.99 -13.89
N LYS A 244 -8.57 -9.09 -13.97
CA LYS A 244 -8.43 -10.10 -15.03
C LYS A 244 -8.70 -9.51 -16.41
N ALA A 245 -9.69 -8.64 -16.52
CA ALA A 245 -10.04 -7.96 -17.77
C ALA A 245 -8.98 -6.93 -18.21
N ALA A 246 -8.27 -6.31 -17.26
CA ALA A 246 -7.23 -5.32 -17.55
C ALA A 246 -5.84 -5.93 -17.80
N ALA A 247 -5.57 -7.13 -17.27
CA ALA A 247 -4.27 -7.78 -17.33
C ALA A 247 -3.97 -8.36 -18.72
N GLN A 248 -2.69 -8.36 -19.09
CA GLN A 248 -2.18 -9.04 -20.29
C GLN A 248 -2.03 -10.55 -20.05
N PHE A 249 -2.00 -10.97 -18.79
CA PHE A 249 -1.95 -12.38 -18.42
C PHE A 249 -2.70 -12.67 -17.12
N VAL A 250 -3.46 -13.77 -17.09
CA VAL A 250 -4.04 -14.30 -15.84
C VAL A 250 -3.20 -15.49 -15.40
N THR A 251 -2.56 -15.39 -14.24
CA THR A 251 -1.76 -16.47 -13.66
C THR A 251 -2.60 -17.38 -12.75
N LYS A 252 -1.96 -18.35 -12.10
CA LYS A 252 -2.63 -19.22 -11.11
C LYS A 252 -3.04 -18.45 -9.86
N ARG A 253 -3.76 -19.09 -8.94
CA ARG A 253 -4.09 -18.48 -7.64
C ARG A 253 -2.83 -18.36 -6.77
N ASN A 254 -2.90 -17.52 -5.74
CA ASN A 254 -1.85 -17.38 -4.72
C ASN A 254 -1.47 -18.73 -4.09
N VAL A 255 -2.46 -19.53 -3.69
CA VAL A 255 -2.26 -20.86 -3.10
C VAL A 255 -1.69 -21.88 -4.09
N ASP A 256 -1.75 -21.60 -5.40
CA ASP A 256 -1.24 -22.47 -6.47
C ASP A 256 0.05 -21.92 -7.10
N ASP A 257 0.82 -21.12 -6.35
CA ASP A 257 2.11 -20.53 -6.73
C ASP A 257 2.03 -19.60 -7.96
N GLY A 258 0.95 -18.81 -8.06
CA GLY A 258 0.69 -17.91 -9.19
C GLY A 258 1.79 -16.89 -9.48
N VAL A 259 2.42 -16.33 -8.45
CA VAL A 259 3.57 -15.42 -8.61
C VAL A 259 4.75 -16.18 -9.22
N ALA A 260 5.13 -17.32 -8.64
CA ALA A 260 6.23 -18.14 -9.16
C ALA A 260 6.01 -18.53 -10.62
N TYR A 261 4.78 -18.93 -10.96
CA TYR A 261 4.41 -19.31 -12.32
C TYR A 261 4.57 -18.15 -13.31
N ALA A 262 4.11 -16.94 -12.95
CA ALA A 262 4.24 -15.76 -13.81
C ALA A 262 5.71 -15.37 -14.01
N ILE A 263 6.49 -15.29 -12.93
CA ILE A 263 7.92 -14.96 -13.01
C ILE A 263 8.68 -15.98 -13.86
N ASN A 264 8.44 -17.28 -13.64
CA ASN A 264 9.10 -18.30 -14.43
C ASN A 264 8.71 -18.26 -15.90
N LYS A 265 7.46 -17.93 -16.21
CA LYS A 265 6.97 -17.82 -17.59
C LYS A 265 7.61 -16.67 -18.37
N PHE A 266 7.75 -15.50 -17.74
CA PHE A 266 8.12 -14.28 -18.47
C PHE A 266 9.55 -13.80 -18.22
N VAL A 267 10.21 -14.29 -17.17
CA VAL A 267 11.55 -13.85 -16.76
C VAL A 267 12.53 -15.01 -16.69
N ASN A 268 12.17 -16.11 -16.01
CA ASN A 268 13.16 -17.16 -15.69
C ASN A 268 13.36 -18.24 -16.76
N GLN A 269 12.89 -18.06 -17.99
CA GLN A 269 13.12 -19.03 -19.06
C GLN A 269 14.63 -19.23 -19.31
N PRO A 270 15.08 -20.47 -19.61
CA PRO A 270 16.42 -20.70 -20.15
C PRO A 270 16.55 -19.94 -21.48
N GLU A 271 17.74 -19.41 -21.76
CA GLU A 271 18.09 -18.93 -23.10
C GLU A 271 18.03 -20.06 -24.15
#